data_AF-A0A7V7DW09-F1
#
_entry.id   AF-A0A7V7DW09-F1
#
_cell.length_a   1.000
_cell.length_b   1.000
_cell.length_c   1.000
_cell.angle_alpha   90.00
_cell.angle_beta   90.00
_cell.angle_gamma   90.00
#
_symmetry.space_group_name_H-M   'P 1'
#
loop_
_entity.id
_entity.type
_entity.pdbx_description
1 polymer ?
#
loop_
_entity_poly.entity_id
_entity_poly.type
_entity_poly.pdbx_seq_one_letter_code
_entity_poly.pdbx_strand_id
1 'polypeptide(L)'
;MKTKIITILAAAVIFSFTGSELTAVEDKIFTSDGVIQEGDEYWNVRVYDTVGDHTIVDMTGGTVDSLCAHHESIVNVSGGDIATLRSRDSSSVNVFGCSIYELYADDRGTVHIWDNAHVDILRTRSDSMTTVAGGTLGLISASRFGTVNLIGGLVYDYLAAGDSGIINIYGYRLTKIDTGGHYGSGFVSGEWLDKTAFNIDLSGADTYSRVILHEIPEPATVLLIAVGSVCLRKRRTF
;
A
#
# COMPACT_ATOMS: atom_id res chain seq x y z
N MET A 1 41.85 52.21 -26.25
CA MET A 1 41.30 51.65 -25.00
C MET A 1 39.79 51.56 -25.15
N LYS A 2 39.20 50.36 -25.07
CA LYS A 2 37.75 50.13 -25.22
C LYS A 2 37.17 49.83 -23.84
N THR A 3 36.37 50.74 -23.32
CA THR A 3 35.70 50.61 -22.02
C THR A 3 34.41 49.80 -22.20
N LYS A 4 34.32 48.63 -21.58
CA LYS A 4 33.11 47.79 -21.59
C LYS A 4 32.15 48.29 -20.50
N ILE A 5 30.96 48.69 -20.91
CA ILE A 5 29.84 49.04 -20.02
C ILE A 5 29.18 47.72 -19.60
N ILE A 6 29.17 47.43 -18.30
CA ILE A 6 28.48 46.29 -17.71
C ILE A 6 27.14 46.81 -17.19
N THR A 7 26.04 46.42 -17.85
CA THR A 7 24.68 46.74 -17.41
C THR A 7 24.24 45.65 -16.41
N ILE A 8 24.09 46.03 -15.14
CA ILE A 8 23.55 45.17 -14.09
C ILE A 8 22.02 45.31 -14.12
N LEU A 9 21.33 44.26 -14.55
CA LEU A 9 19.87 44.17 -14.53
C LEU A 9 19.42 43.76 -13.12
N ALA A 10 18.87 44.70 -12.35
CA ALA A 10 18.27 44.39 -11.05
C ALA A 10 16.87 43.78 -11.26
N ALA A 11 16.75 42.47 -11.11
CA ALA A 11 15.46 41.79 -11.08
C ALA A 11 14.85 41.95 -9.67
N ALA A 12 13.82 42.78 -9.56
CA ALA A 12 13.03 42.91 -8.34
C ALA A 12 12.14 41.66 -8.19
N VAL A 13 12.53 40.75 -7.31
CA VAL A 13 11.69 39.60 -6.92
C VAL A 13 10.70 40.09 -5.87
N ILE A 14 9.48 40.40 -6.32
CA ILE A 14 8.36 40.71 -5.43
C ILE A 14 7.85 39.37 -4.89
N PHE A 15 8.29 38.99 -3.69
CA PHE A 15 7.66 37.92 -2.92
C PHE A 15 6.34 38.44 -2.36
N SER A 16 5.26 38.29 -3.12
CA SER A 16 3.90 38.43 -2.57
C SER A 16 3.62 37.22 -1.69
N PHE A 17 3.91 37.33 -0.40
CA PHE A 17 3.34 36.46 0.62
C PHE A 17 1.84 36.79 0.70
N THR A 18 1.03 36.11 -0.11
CA THR A 18 -0.41 36.03 0.13
C THR A 18 -0.58 35.20 1.38
N GLY A 19 -0.89 35.86 2.50
CA GLY A 19 -1.31 35.14 3.70
C GLY A 19 -2.51 34.30 3.34
N SER A 20 -2.35 32.97 3.34
CA SER A 20 -3.47 32.06 3.31
C SER A 20 -4.27 32.34 4.57
N GLU A 21 -5.50 32.83 4.41
CA GLU A 21 -6.46 32.83 5.51
C GLU A 21 -6.56 31.38 5.99
N LEU A 22 -6.39 31.16 7.30
CA LEU A 22 -6.63 29.88 7.95
C LEU A 22 -8.13 29.59 7.84
N THR A 23 -8.58 29.14 6.67
CA THR A 23 -9.91 28.56 6.50
C THR A 23 -9.96 27.34 7.42
N ALA A 24 -10.96 27.30 8.28
CA ALA A 24 -11.21 26.15 9.13
C ALA A 24 -11.27 24.92 8.23
N VAL A 25 -10.42 23.94 8.53
CA VAL A 25 -10.31 22.71 7.73
C VAL A 25 -11.69 22.03 7.73
N GLU A 26 -12.31 21.92 6.55
CA GLU A 26 -13.70 21.47 6.42
C GLU A 26 -13.81 19.94 6.51
N ASP A 27 -14.94 19.47 7.03
CA ASP A 27 -15.37 18.07 6.87
C ASP A 27 -16.06 17.90 5.52
N LYS A 28 -15.73 16.84 4.79
CA LYS A 28 -16.29 16.52 3.47
C LYS A 28 -16.98 15.16 3.49
N ILE A 29 -18.14 15.11 2.85
CA ILE A 29 -18.86 13.86 2.60
C ILE A 29 -19.07 13.72 1.09
N PHE A 30 -18.62 12.60 0.54
CA PHE A 30 -18.92 12.18 -0.82
C PHE A 30 -20.01 11.10 -0.79
N THR A 31 -21.11 11.38 -1.49
CA THR A 31 -22.20 10.42 -1.76
C THR A 31 -22.43 10.26 -3.27
N SER A 32 -21.45 10.70 -4.04
CA SER A 32 -21.35 10.66 -5.50
C SER A 32 -19.88 10.84 -5.83
N ASP A 33 -19.51 10.52 -7.06
CA ASP A 33 -18.12 10.63 -7.50
C ASP A 33 -17.52 12.01 -7.21
N GLY A 34 -16.22 12.02 -6.91
CA GLY A 34 -15.53 13.22 -6.48
C GLY A 34 -14.03 13.15 -6.69
N VAL A 35 -13.39 14.31 -6.59
CA VAL A 35 -11.95 14.45 -6.69
C VAL A 35 -11.46 15.26 -5.50
N ILE A 36 -10.35 14.80 -4.91
CA ILE A 36 -9.52 15.58 -3.98
C ILE A 36 -8.25 15.91 -4.74
N GLN A 37 -7.97 17.20 -4.90
CA GLN A 37 -6.89 17.70 -5.74
C GLN A 37 -5.89 18.53 -4.95
N GLU A 38 -4.79 18.91 -5.59
CA GLU A 38 -3.77 19.74 -4.98
C GLU A 38 -4.33 21.06 -4.44
N GLY A 39 -3.98 21.40 -3.20
CA GLY A 39 -4.48 22.58 -2.49
C GLY A 39 -5.78 22.36 -1.71
N ASP A 40 -6.44 21.20 -1.85
CA ASP A 40 -7.55 20.82 -0.98
C ASP A 40 -7.00 20.40 0.40
N GLU A 41 -7.64 20.89 1.46
CA GLU A 41 -7.32 20.52 2.85
C GLU A 41 -8.61 20.14 3.59
N TYR A 42 -8.68 18.88 4.05
CA TYR A 42 -9.84 18.36 4.77
C TYR A 42 -9.45 17.71 6.09
N TRP A 43 -10.30 17.86 7.10
CA TRP A 43 -10.08 17.23 8.40
C TRP A 43 -10.64 15.81 8.34
N ASN A 44 -11.96 15.67 8.18
CA ASN A 44 -12.57 14.37 7.90
C ASN A 44 -13.13 14.32 6.49
N VAL A 45 -12.80 13.27 5.75
CA VAL A 45 -13.46 12.91 4.50
C VAL A 45 -14.12 11.54 4.66
N ARG A 46 -15.42 11.47 4.36
CA ARG A 46 -16.16 10.21 4.35
C ARG A 46 -16.73 9.95 2.97
N VAL A 47 -16.46 8.77 2.44
CA VAL A 47 -16.98 8.31 1.15
C VAL A 47 -18.01 7.23 1.42
N TYR A 48 -19.26 7.53 1.11
CA TYR A 48 -20.37 6.60 1.27
C TYR A 48 -20.92 6.24 -0.09
N ASP A 49 -21.21 4.95 -0.23
CA ASP A 49 -21.90 4.48 -1.40
C ASP A 49 -23.41 4.78 -1.39
N THR A 50 -23.99 4.89 -2.58
CA THR A 50 -25.44 5.02 -2.79
C THR A 50 -25.98 3.73 -3.40
N VAL A 51 -27.05 3.18 -2.83
CA VAL A 51 -27.63 1.88 -3.25
C VAL A 51 -27.83 1.82 -4.77
N GLY A 52 -27.11 0.91 -5.43
CA GLY A 52 -27.24 0.63 -6.86
C GLY A 52 -26.23 1.36 -7.76
N ASP A 53 -25.34 2.15 -7.19
CA ASP A 53 -24.16 2.73 -7.85
C ASP A 53 -22.93 2.53 -6.94
N HIS A 54 -21.74 2.84 -7.43
CA HIS A 54 -20.51 2.87 -6.61
C HIS A 54 -19.97 4.30 -6.59
N THR A 55 -19.88 4.92 -5.41
CA THR A 55 -19.19 6.22 -5.28
C THR A 55 -17.68 6.03 -5.41
N ILE A 56 -17.08 6.72 -6.37
CA ILE A 56 -15.64 6.71 -6.65
C ILE A 56 -15.03 8.07 -6.30
N VAL A 57 -14.03 8.07 -5.42
CA VAL A 57 -13.27 9.30 -5.11
C VAL A 57 -11.81 9.13 -5.51
N ASP A 58 -11.34 10.01 -6.38
CA ASP A 58 -9.95 10.07 -6.81
C ASP A 58 -9.19 11.17 -6.05
N MET A 59 -8.17 10.79 -5.29
CA MET A 59 -7.24 11.71 -4.64
C MET A 59 -5.94 11.78 -5.43
N THR A 60 -5.66 12.95 -6.00
CA THR A 60 -4.48 13.23 -6.82
C THR A 60 -3.47 14.18 -6.16
N GLY A 61 -3.84 14.78 -5.03
CA GLY A 61 -3.04 15.73 -4.26
C GLY A 61 -3.75 16.12 -2.96
N GLY A 62 -3.32 17.21 -2.34
CA GLY A 62 -3.96 17.77 -1.14
C GLY A 62 -3.58 17.07 0.17
N THR A 63 -4.17 17.53 1.28
CA THR A 63 -3.89 17.01 2.63
C THR A 63 -5.19 16.62 3.33
N VAL A 64 -5.25 15.39 3.83
CA VAL A 64 -6.43 14.88 4.55
C VAL A 64 -6.01 14.27 5.88
N ASP A 65 -6.59 14.73 7.00
CA ASP A 65 -6.29 14.11 8.30
C ASP A 65 -6.92 12.71 8.40
N SER A 66 -8.22 12.56 8.13
CA SER A 66 -8.92 11.27 8.15
C SER A 66 -9.76 11.03 6.91
N LEU A 67 -9.41 10.04 6.09
CA LEU A 67 -10.17 9.59 4.92
C LEU A 67 -10.74 8.18 5.18
N CYS A 68 -12.06 8.02 5.11
CA CYS A 68 -12.73 6.75 5.35
C CYS A 68 -13.67 6.37 4.20
N ALA A 69 -13.41 5.22 3.57
CA ALA A 69 -14.28 4.59 2.59
C ALA A 69 -15.25 3.62 3.30
N HIS A 70 -16.52 3.70 2.96
CA HIS A 70 -17.59 2.87 3.54
C HIS A 70 -18.40 2.12 2.47
N HIS A 71 -19.09 1.07 2.88
CA HIS A 71 -19.94 0.25 2.00
C HIS A 71 -19.17 -0.24 0.76
N GLU A 72 -19.72 -0.18 -0.45
CA GLU A 72 -19.04 -0.62 -1.69
C GLU A 72 -18.32 0.53 -2.41
N SER A 73 -18.00 1.63 -1.70
CA SER A 73 -17.27 2.77 -2.28
C SER A 73 -15.82 2.43 -2.65
N ILE A 74 -15.28 3.20 -3.59
CA ILE A 74 -13.92 3.05 -4.10
C ILE A 74 -13.18 4.37 -3.89
N VAL A 75 -11.99 4.30 -3.29
CA VAL A 75 -11.09 5.44 -3.17
C VAL A 75 -9.77 5.12 -3.85
N ASN A 76 -9.39 5.92 -4.85
CA ASN A 76 -8.11 5.80 -5.53
C ASN A 76 -7.19 6.93 -5.08
N VAL A 77 -5.99 6.61 -4.60
CA VAL A 77 -5.02 7.57 -4.08
C VAL A 77 -3.75 7.48 -4.90
N SER A 78 -3.40 8.58 -5.57
CA SER A 78 -2.20 8.68 -6.42
C SER A 78 -1.24 9.80 -6.01
N GLY A 79 -1.66 10.67 -5.07
CA GLY A 79 -0.85 11.77 -4.53
C GLY A 79 -1.43 12.35 -3.24
N GLY A 80 -0.75 13.37 -2.71
CA GLY A 80 -1.10 14.07 -1.47
C GLY A 80 -0.48 13.46 -0.21
N ASP A 81 -1.02 13.88 0.94
CA ASP A 81 -0.65 13.39 2.27
C ASP A 81 -1.92 13.04 3.07
N ILE A 82 -1.92 11.85 3.69
CA ILE A 82 -3.05 11.38 4.50
C ILE A 82 -2.56 10.91 5.87
N ALA A 83 -3.09 11.46 6.97
CA ALA A 83 -2.71 10.98 8.30
C ALA A 83 -3.34 9.61 8.61
N THR A 84 -4.64 9.42 8.34
CA THR A 84 -5.33 8.15 8.52
C THR A 84 -6.24 7.82 7.34
N LEU A 85 -5.97 6.72 6.65
CA LEU A 85 -6.81 6.15 5.59
C LEU A 85 -7.44 4.84 6.06
N ARG A 86 -8.75 4.68 5.88
CA ARG A 86 -9.46 3.44 6.23
C ARG A 86 -10.35 2.96 5.10
N SER A 87 -10.22 1.69 4.75
CA SER A 87 -11.25 0.92 4.04
C SER A 87 -12.10 0.18 5.08
N ARG A 88 -13.42 0.45 5.11
CA ARG A 88 -14.39 -0.24 5.97
C ARG A 88 -15.45 -0.96 5.16
N ASP A 89 -16.16 -1.87 5.82
CA ASP A 89 -17.24 -2.66 5.22
C ASP A 89 -16.75 -3.40 3.97
N SER A 90 -17.44 -3.32 2.84
CA SER A 90 -17.02 -3.94 1.58
C SER A 90 -16.25 -2.99 0.64
N SER A 91 -15.64 -1.92 1.18
CA SER A 91 -15.06 -0.86 0.35
C SER A 91 -13.72 -1.29 -0.24
N SER A 92 -13.27 -0.53 -1.24
CA SER A 92 -11.95 -0.73 -1.85
C SER A 92 -11.13 0.55 -1.83
N VAL A 93 -9.91 0.45 -1.32
CA VAL A 93 -8.92 1.53 -1.33
C VAL A 93 -7.73 1.10 -2.16
N ASN A 94 -7.42 1.89 -3.18
CA ASN A 94 -6.36 1.65 -4.15
C ASN A 94 -5.29 2.74 -3.99
N VAL A 95 -4.06 2.37 -3.60
CA VAL A 95 -2.97 3.31 -3.33
C VAL A 95 -1.85 3.10 -4.34
N PHE A 96 -1.64 4.07 -5.24
CA PHE A 96 -0.60 4.08 -6.28
C PHE A 96 0.54 5.06 -5.96
N GLY A 97 0.26 6.05 -5.11
CA GLY A 97 1.17 7.07 -4.60
C GLY A 97 0.59 7.66 -3.32
N CYS A 98 1.15 8.76 -2.79
CA CYS A 98 0.84 9.41 -1.51
C CYS A 98 1.72 8.95 -0.33
N SER A 99 1.83 9.84 0.66
CA SER A 99 2.36 9.55 1.99
C SER A 99 1.21 9.31 2.95
N ILE A 100 1.13 8.12 3.52
CA ILE A 100 0.08 7.72 4.46
C ILE A 100 0.72 7.34 5.78
N TYR A 101 0.32 8.00 6.87
CA TYR A 101 0.85 7.63 8.18
C TYR A 101 0.20 6.33 8.69
N GLU A 102 -1.13 6.25 8.78
CA GLU A 102 -1.83 5.00 9.12
C GLU A 102 -2.84 4.57 8.05
N LEU A 103 -2.70 3.34 7.56
CA LEU A 103 -3.60 2.70 6.61
C LEU A 103 -4.27 1.47 7.24
N TYR A 104 -5.60 1.46 7.23
CA TYR A 104 -6.40 0.37 7.76
C TYR A 104 -7.26 -0.27 6.69
N ALA A 105 -7.30 -1.61 6.71
CA ALA A 105 -8.40 -2.37 6.17
C ALA A 105 -9.17 -2.98 7.36
N ASP A 106 -10.42 -2.59 7.53
CA ASP A 106 -11.30 -3.00 8.62
C ASP A 106 -12.62 -3.56 8.03
N ASP A 107 -13.27 -4.46 8.77
CA ASP A 107 -14.66 -4.93 8.55
C ASP A 107 -15.00 -5.47 7.14
N ARG A 108 -14.10 -6.26 6.54
CA ARG A 108 -14.09 -6.80 5.15
C ARG A 108 -13.57 -5.84 4.07
N GLY A 109 -13.00 -4.70 4.47
CA GLY A 109 -12.42 -3.73 3.55
C GLY A 109 -11.28 -4.35 2.74
N THR A 110 -11.08 -3.82 1.54
CA THR A 110 -9.97 -4.23 0.68
C THR A 110 -9.02 -3.07 0.46
N VAL A 111 -7.73 -3.33 0.63
CA VAL A 111 -6.67 -2.36 0.35
C VAL A 111 -5.71 -2.97 -0.65
N HIS A 112 -5.34 -2.19 -1.65
CA HIS A 112 -4.32 -2.55 -2.61
C HIS A 112 -3.27 -1.46 -2.68
N ILE A 113 -1.99 -1.84 -2.58
CA ILE A 113 -0.86 -0.92 -2.56
C ILE A 113 0.08 -1.27 -3.71
N TRP A 114 0.33 -0.29 -4.58
CA TRP A 114 1.16 -0.40 -5.78
C TRP A 114 2.20 0.73 -5.84
N ASP A 115 3.11 0.59 -6.81
CA ASP A 115 4.04 1.62 -7.25
C ASP A 115 4.85 2.30 -6.13
N ASN A 116 4.72 3.62 -5.96
CA ASN A 116 5.58 4.44 -5.11
C ASN A 116 4.87 4.92 -3.83
N ALA A 117 3.81 4.24 -3.39
CA ALA A 117 3.12 4.56 -2.14
C ALA A 117 4.06 4.49 -0.93
N HIS A 118 3.96 5.44 0.00
CA HIS A 118 4.66 5.40 1.27
C HIS A 118 3.65 5.23 2.41
N VAL A 119 3.79 4.15 3.20
CA VAL A 119 2.85 3.82 4.27
C VAL A 119 3.61 3.49 5.55
N ASP A 120 3.55 4.35 6.57
CA ASP A 120 4.28 4.11 7.81
C ASP A 120 3.71 2.91 8.58
N ILE A 121 2.38 2.81 8.68
CA ILE A 121 1.69 1.78 9.44
C ILE A 121 0.53 1.20 8.63
N LEU A 122 0.64 -0.07 8.24
CA LEU A 122 -0.44 -0.84 7.62
C LEU A 122 -1.04 -1.82 8.61
N ARG A 123 -2.37 -1.79 8.77
CA ARG A 123 -3.14 -2.70 9.64
C ARG A 123 -4.33 -3.31 8.89
N THR A 124 -4.39 -4.64 8.90
CA THR A 124 -5.47 -5.42 8.26
C THR A 124 -6.20 -6.23 9.33
N ARG A 125 -7.50 -5.99 9.50
CA ARG A 125 -8.33 -6.55 10.59
C ARG A 125 -9.75 -6.94 10.16
N SER A 126 -10.39 -7.82 10.92
CA SER A 126 -11.82 -8.15 10.78
C SER A 126 -12.19 -8.66 9.39
N ASP A 127 -11.62 -9.80 8.98
CA ASP A 127 -11.86 -10.46 7.67
C ASP A 127 -11.52 -9.59 6.44
N SER A 128 -10.79 -8.49 6.63
CA SER A 128 -10.28 -7.66 5.53
C SER A 128 -9.08 -8.28 4.82
N MET A 129 -8.81 -7.77 3.63
CA MET A 129 -7.68 -8.19 2.83
C MET A 129 -6.85 -7.00 2.39
N THR A 130 -5.53 -7.10 2.53
CA THR A 130 -4.60 -6.14 1.94
C THR A 130 -3.64 -6.84 1.01
N THR A 131 -3.45 -6.32 -0.20
CA THR A 131 -2.43 -6.78 -1.14
C THR A 131 -1.38 -5.70 -1.35
N VAL A 132 -0.11 -6.05 -1.16
CA VAL A 132 1.03 -5.15 -1.33
C VAL A 132 1.89 -5.65 -2.47
N ALA A 133 1.90 -4.90 -3.57
CA ALA A 133 2.67 -5.21 -4.78
C ALA A 133 3.86 -4.26 -5.00
N GLY A 134 3.86 -3.11 -4.33
CA GLY A 134 4.90 -2.09 -4.40
C GLY A 134 4.89 -1.21 -3.15
N GLY A 135 5.56 -0.06 -3.24
CA GLY A 135 5.63 0.93 -2.17
C GLY A 135 6.75 0.70 -1.16
N THR A 136 6.87 1.66 -0.24
CA THR A 136 7.74 1.61 0.94
C THR A 136 6.86 1.61 2.19
N LEU A 137 6.96 0.55 2.99
CA LEU A 137 6.10 0.31 4.14
C LEU A 137 6.95 0.16 5.41
N GLY A 138 6.50 0.78 6.50
CA GLY A 138 7.12 0.59 7.82
C GLY A 138 6.64 -0.71 8.46
N LEU A 139 5.63 -0.58 9.32
CA LEU A 139 5.01 -1.68 10.05
C LEU A 139 3.85 -2.27 9.26
N ILE A 140 3.82 -3.60 9.12
CA ILE A 140 2.68 -4.32 8.54
C ILE A 140 2.10 -5.27 9.57
N SER A 141 0.80 -5.16 9.85
CA SER A 141 0.14 -6.01 10.82
C SER A 141 -1.18 -6.61 10.36
N ALA A 142 -1.37 -7.90 10.67
CA ALA A 142 -2.59 -8.65 10.45
C ALA A 142 -3.16 -9.16 11.78
N SER A 143 -4.46 -9.00 12.02
CA SER A 143 -5.13 -9.52 13.22
C SER A 143 -6.60 -9.78 12.96
N ARG A 144 -7.29 -10.52 13.84
CA ARG A 144 -8.74 -10.75 13.79
C ARG A 144 -9.21 -11.22 12.40
N PHE A 145 -8.58 -12.28 11.90
CA PHE A 145 -8.83 -12.85 10.56
C PHE A 145 -8.46 -11.96 9.36
N GLY A 146 -7.82 -10.81 9.60
CA GLY A 146 -7.23 -10.01 8.52
C GLY A 146 -6.12 -10.76 7.79
N THR A 147 -6.06 -10.59 6.47
CA THR A 147 -5.08 -11.25 5.60
C THR A 147 -4.26 -10.24 4.81
N VAL A 148 -2.94 -10.28 4.96
CA VAL A 148 -2.01 -9.48 4.14
C VAL A 148 -1.32 -10.39 3.13
N ASN A 149 -1.32 -10.00 1.85
CA ASN A 149 -0.60 -10.67 0.78
C ASN A 149 0.54 -9.77 0.29
N LEU A 150 1.79 -10.16 0.54
CA LEU A 150 2.99 -9.46 0.11
C LEU A 150 3.54 -10.13 -1.15
N ILE A 151 3.50 -9.41 -2.27
CA ILE A 151 4.06 -9.85 -3.56
C ILE A 151 5.19 -8.94 -4.06
N GLY A 152 5.46 -7.83 -3.35
CA GLY A 152 6.52 -6.87 -3.63
C GLY A 152 6.58 -5.76 -2.57
N GLY A 153 7.32 -4.70 -2.87
CA GLY A 153 7.52 -3.55 -1.99
C GLY A 153 8.76 -3.65 -1.09
N LEU A 154 9.07 -2.55 -0.41
CA LEU A 154 10.13 -2.47 0.60
C LEU A 154 9.50 -2.34 1.98
N VAL A 155 9.70 -3.35 2.83
CA VAL A 155 9.31 -3.29 4.24
C VAL A 155 10.55 -2.98 5.06
N TYR A 156 10.62 -1.80 5.69
CA TYR A 156 11.83 -1.34 6.39
C TYR A 156 11.78 -1.51 7.90
N ASP A 157 10.63 -1.90 8.47
CA ASP A 157 10.49 -2.20 9.88
C ASP A 157 10.16 -3.70 10.07
N TYR A 158 8.97 -4.06 10.54
CA TYR A 158 8.63 -5.46 10.84
C TYR A 158 7.22 -5.88 10.42
N LEU A 159 7.04 -7.20 10.37
CA LEU A 159 5.74 -7.85 10.28
C LEU A 159 5.24 -8.23 11.68
N ALA A 160 3.96 -8.04 11.93
CA ALA A 160 3.31 -8.48 13.16
C ALA A 160 1.95 -9.12 12.90
N ALA A 161 1.80 -10.41 13.24
CA ALA A 161 0.54 -11.11 13.13
C ALA A 161 0.10 -11.62 14.51
N GLY A 162 -1.09 -11.24 14.93
CA GLY A 162 -1.76 -11.72 16.15
C GLY A 162 -3.13 -12.32 15.84
N ASP A 163 -3.82 -12.89 16.84
CA ASP A 163 -5.24 -13.29 16.78
C ASP A 163 -5.72 -13.84 15.42
N SER A 164 -5.57 -15.08 15.00
CA SER A 164 -6.10 -15.52 13.66
C SER A 164 -5.65 -14.73 12.40
N GLY A 165 -4.86 -13.65 12.48
CA GLY A 165 -4.34 -12.90 11.34
C GLY A 165 -3.30 -13.72 10.58
N ILE A 166 -3.21 -13.50 9.27
CA ILE A 166 -2.31 -14.23 8.37
C ILE A 166 -1.56 -13.25 7.47
N ILE A 167 -0.25 -13.49 7.31
CA ILE A 167 0.58 -12.78 6.33
C ILE A 167 1.12 -13.81 5.34
N ASN A 168 0.73 -13.70 4.09
CA ASN A 168 1.24 -14.50 2.99
C ASN A 168 2.37 -13.73 2.29
N ILE A 169 3.49 -14.39 2.03
CA ILE A 169 4.62 -13.82 1.31
C ILE A 169 4.88 -14.66 0.07
N TYR A 170 4.88 -14.01 -1.09
CA TYR A 170 5.11 -14.65 -2.38
C TYR A 170 6.45 -14.19 -2.95
N GLY A 171 7.29 -15.14 -3.38
CA GLY A 171 8.61 -14.82 -3.91
C GLY A 171 9.42 -16.06 -4.25
N TYR A 172 10.73 -15.87 -4.38
CA TYR A 172 11.71 -16.92 -4.65
C TYR A 172 12.68 -17.07 -3.49
N ARG A 173 13.24 -18.27 -3.31
CA ARG A 173 14.31 -18.52 -2.31
C ARG A 173 13.90 -18.10 -0.90
N LEU A 174 12.63 -18.30 -0.60
CA LEU A 174 12.03 -17.84 0.65
C LEU A 174 12.62 -18.66 1.82
N THR A 175 13.10 -17.94 2.83
CA THR A 175 13.63 -18.52 4.06
C THR A 175 12.95 -17.84 5.25
N LYS A 176 12.54 -18.63 6.24
CA LYS A 176 11.95 -18.15 7.48
C LYS A 176 12.73 -18.73 8.66
N ILE A 177 13.22 -17.86 9.55
CA ILE A 177 14.03 -18.23 10.71
C ILE A 177 13.29 -17.73 11.96
N ASP A 178 13.18 -18.59 12.98
CA ASP A 178 12.38 -18.37 14.21
C ASP A 178 13.15 -17.67 15.35
N THR A 179 14.41 -17.32 15.10
CA THR A 179 15.32 -16.71 16.06
C THR A 179 16.11 -15.57 15.42
N GLY A 180 16.61 -14.66 16.25
CA GLY A 180 17.31 -13.47 15.77
C GLY A 180 16.35 -12.39 15.28
N GLY A 181 16.80 -11.58 14.31
CA GLY A 181 16.12 -10.35 13.92
C GLY A 181 16.23 -9.24 14.97
N HIS A 182 15.80 -8.02 14.63
CA HIS A 182 15.87 -6.88 15.54
C HIS A 182 15.04 -7.08 16.82
N TYR A 183 13.87 -7.73 16.69
CA TYR A 183 12.93 -7.96 17.79
C TYR A 183 13.06 -9.34 18.45
N GLY A 184 14.06 -10.14 18.05
CA GLY A 184 14.28 -11.48 18.62
C GLY A 184 13.22 -12.53 18.26
N SER A 185 12.24 -12.21 17.42
CA SER A 185 11.13 -13.09 17.04
C SER A 185 11.34 -13.76 15.67
N GLY A 186 12.55 -13.66 15.12
CA GLY A 186 12.88 -14.21 13.81
C GLY A 186 12.76 -13.19 12.67
N PHE A 187 12.97 -13.66 11.45
CA PHE A 187 12.88 -12.87 10.22
C PHE A 187 12.53 -13.76 9.02
N VAL A 188 12.08 -13.12 7.94
CA VAL A 188 11.89 -13.75 6.63
C VAL A 188 12.78 -13.06 5.62
N SER A 189 13.45 -13.84 4.79
CA SER A 189 14.24 -13.32 3.68
C SER A 189 13.91 -14.03 2.37
N GLY A 190 14.20 -13.40 1.25
CA GLY A 190 14.01 -13.99 -0.07
C GLY A 190 14.24 -12.99 -1.19
N GLU A 191 13.68 -13.29 -2.36
CA GLU A 191 13.67 -12.40 -3.52
C GLU A 191 12.23 -12.21 -4.00
N TRP A 192 11.86 -10.98 -4.35
CA TRP A 192 10.60 -10.68 -5.03
C TRP A 192 10.61 -11.15 -6.49
N LEU A 193 9.49 -10.94 -7.20
CA LEU A 193 9.36 -11.32 -8.61
C LEU A 193 10.42 -10.66 -9.51
N ASP A 194 10.77 -9.41 -9.21
CA ASP A 194 11.76 -8.59 -9.92
C ASP A 194 13.22 -8.90 -9.52
N LYS A 195 13.44 -9.92 -8.68
CA LYS A 195 14.75 -10.32 -8.11
C LYS A 195 15.33 -9.35 -7.09
N THR A 196 14.57 -8.37 -6.64
CA THR A 196 14.95 -7.55 -5.50
C THR A 196 14.96 -8.41 -4.25
N ALA A 197 16.10 -8.49 -3.57
CA ALA A 197 16.23 -9.23 -2.32
C ALA A 197 15.57 -8.46 -1.17
N PHE A 198 15.00 -9.20 -0.22
CA PHE A 198 14.42 -8.64 0.99
C PHE A 198 14.85 -9.42 2.24
N ASN A 199 14.82 -8.73 3.37
CA ASN A 199 14.97 -9.30 4.70
C ASN A 199 14.08 -8.49 5.65
N ILE A 200 13.07 -9.12 6.24
CA ILE A 200 12.03 -8.46 7.01
C ILE A 200 11.94 -9.10 8.40
N ASP A 201 12.08 -8.27 9.43
CA ASP A 201 11.98 -8.72 10.81
C ASP A 201 10.56 -9.12 11.18
N LEU A 202 10.44 -10.10 12.08
CA LEU A 202 9.18 -10.47 12.70
C LEU A 202 9.13 -9.89 14.11
N SER A 203 7.94 -9.44 14.53
CA SER A 203 7.69 -8.96 15.89
C SER A 203 6.48 -9.65 16.48
N GLY A 204 6.60 -10.12 17.72
CA GLY A 204 5.55 -10.82 18.45
C GLY A 204 5.65 -12.35 18.34
N ALA A 205 5.34 -13.03 19.45
CA ALA A 205 5.55 -14.47 19.60
C ALA A 205 4.76 -15.32 18.60
N ASP A 206 3.58 -14.87 18.20
CA ASP A 206 2.71 -15.61 17.29
C ASP A 206 3.05 -15.39 15.81
N THR A 207 3.77 -14.32 15.49
CA THR A 207 3.97 -13.86 14.10
C THR A 207 4.65 -14.92 13.26
N TYR A 208 5.69 -15.59 13.78
CA TYR A 208 6.40 -16.64 13.05
C TYR A 208 5.46 -17.74 12.52
N SER A 209 4.51 -18.19 13.34
CA SER A 209 3.55 -19.24 12.98
C SER A 209 2.50 -18.79 11.96
N ARG A 210 2.28 -17.47 11.85
CA ARG A 210 1.24 -16.83 11.03
C ARG A 210 1.74 -16.27 9.71
N VAL A 211 3.05 -16.26 9.50
CA VAL A 211 3.66 -15.96 8.21
C VAL A 211 3.76 -17.23 7.37
N ILE A 212 3.08 -17.25 6.24
CA ILE A 212 3.03 -18.36 5.28
C ILE A 212 3.82 -17.96 4.03
N LEU A 213 4.81 -18.78 3.67
CA LEU A 213 5.65 -18.58 2.50
C LEU A 213 5.07 -19.33 1.30
N HIS A 214 4.97 -18.66 0.16
CA HIS A 214 4.48 -19.18 -1.11
C HIS A 214 5.57 -19.03 -2.16
N GLU A 215 6.35 -20.09 -2.37
CA GLU A 215 7.41 -20.06 -3.39
C GLU A 215 6.80 -20.12 -4.80
N ILE A 216 7.11 -19.11 -5.61
CA ILE A 216 6.65 -19.04 -7.00
C ILE A 216 7.50 -20.00 -7.83
N PRO A 217 6.91 -20.94 -8.58
CA PRO A 217 7.68 -21.80 -9.46
C PRO A 217 8.47 -20.99 -10.49
N GLU A 218 9.74 -21.34 -10.72
CA GLU A 218 10.52 -20.71 -11.78
C GLU A 218 9.84 -20.92 -13.14
N PRO A 219 9.91 -19.95 -14.07
CA PRO A 219 9.30 -20.09 -15.40
C PRO A 219 9.75 -21.35 -16.15
N ALA A 220 11.00 -21.78 -15.94
CA ALA A 220 11.53 -23.02 -16.51
C ALA A 220 10.82 -24.28 -15.97
N THR A 221 10.43 -24.28 -14.69
CA THR A 221 9.66 -25.38 -14.07
C THR A 221 8.29 -25.49 -14.70
N VAL A 222 7.60 -24.36 -14.90
CA VAL A 222 6.30 -24.34 -15.58
C VAL A 222 6.42 -24.82 -17.02
N LEU A 223 7.45 -24.34 -17.74
CA LEU A 223 7.73 -24.77 -19.10
C LEU A 223 8.02 -26.28 -19.18
N LEU A 224 8.81 -26.81 -18.26
CA LEU A 224 9.16 -28.24 -18.22
C LEU A 224 7.92 -29.11 -17.93
N ILE A 225 7.05 -28.67 -17.03
CA ILE A 225 5.76 -29.34 -16.77
C ILE A 225 4.86 -29.29 -18.00
N ALA A 226 4.77 -28.15 -18.68
CA ALA A 226 3.96 -27.99 -19.88
C ALA A 226 4.46 -28.89 -21.02
N VAL A 227 5.77 -28.87 -21.29
CA VAL A 227 6.41 -29.72 -22.31
C VAL A 227 6.25 -31.20 -21.95
N GLY A 228 6.50 -31.57 -20.71
CA GLY A 228 6.30 -32.94 -20.22
C GLY A 228 4.86 -33.42 -20.42
N SER A 229 3.88 -32.58 -20.13
CA SER A 229 2.45 -32.90 -20.30
C SER A 229 2.07 -33.11 -21.77
N VAL A 230 2.61 -32.29 -22.69
CA VAL A 230 2.42 -32.48 -24.13
C VAL A 230 3.06 -33.78 -24.61
N CYS A 231 4.27 -34.09 -24.16
CA CYS A 231 4.96 -35.33 -24.50
C CYS A 231 4.21 -36.58 -24.00
N LEU A 232 3.63 -36.53 -22.79
CA LEU A 232 2.84 -37.64 -22.24
C LEU A 232 1.52 -37.85 -22.99
N ARG A 233 0.86 -36.79 -23.47
CA ARG A 233 -0.39 -36.90 -24.23
C ARG A 233 -0.22 -37.64 -25.56
N LYS A 234 0.95 -37.52 -26.21
CA LYS A 234 1.23 -38.16 -27.51
C LYS A 234 1.41 -39.67 -27.42
N ARG A 235 1.51 -40.25 -26.22
CA ARG A 235 1.84 -41.67 -26.02
C ARG A 235 0.63 -42.60 -25.89
N ARG A 236 -0.62 -42.10 -25.92
CA ARG A 236 -1.86 -42.90 -25.74
C ARG A 236 -2.54 -43.38 -27.04
N THR A 237 -1.87 -43.31 -28.19
CA THR A 237 -2.48 -43.66 -29.51
C THR A 237 -1.87 -44.91 -30.18
N PHE A 238 -1.28 -45.83 -29.42
CA PHE A 238 -0.81 -47.13 -29.94
C PHE A 238 -1.32 -48.29 -29.09
#